data_AF-A0A412KQY8-F1
#
_entry.id   AF-A0A412KQY8-F1
#
_cell.length_a   1.000
_cell.length_b   1.000
_cell.length_c   1.000
_cell.angle_alpha   90.00
_cell.angle_beta   90.00
_cell.angle_gamma   90.00
#
_symmetry.space_group_name_H-M   'P 1'
#
loop_
_entity.id
_entity.type
_entity.pdbx_description
1 polymer ?
#
loop_
_entity_poly.entity_id
_entity_poly.type
_entity_poly.pdbx_seq_one_letter_code
_entity_poly.pdbx_strand_id
1 'polypeptide(L)'
;MGGRQMEGKWKVAFLCKNNTCRSQIAEALAKRLASDVMDVYSAGVELGKEMHDCAVRMLKETHGIDLVEEGYHTKLISDIPDVDIIIYMGCNVECVSMPCQIELDWGLLDPCGGTDENFKKTIKIIENNILSLRDDIISGRINQWKKENLTVDFAPAFPFWNELTKDQQERIDRGWRIELFDKGRQVYDTTQGCKGVMLVRKGSLRIYMVSEEGREVTLYRLFPGDVCVLSAACLMEELDFDILIEAPEDSEVVTIPAADLQPIMKENALMETYLYKKTAERFSNVMWTIQQILFKKIDQRIARYLWDVMSRDNTTKITATHDEIARDIGSAREVVTKTMKHMAGDGLIKSGHGKVEILDKDGLYALL
;
A
#
# COMPACT_ATOMS: atom_id res chain seq x y z
N MET A 1 -11.39 36.01 7.33
CA MET A 1 -10.25 36.88 6.97
C MET A 1 -8.99 36.23 7.53
N GLY A 2 -8.00 35.77 6.77
CA GLY A 2 -7.86 35.63 5.32
C GLY A 2 -7.17 34.29 5.03
N GLY A 3 -7.65 33.58 4.01
CA GLY A 3 -6.97 32.40 3.49
C GLY A 3 -5.68 32.84 2.83
N ARG A 4 -4.55 32.28 3.27
CA ARG A 4 -3.26 32.48 2.64
C ARG A 4 -3.37 31.92 1.22
N GLN A 5 -3.33 32.79 0.22
CA GLN A 5 -3.32 32.45 -1.20
C GLN A 5 -2.06 31.60 -1.46
N MET A 6 -2.20 30.36 -1.94
CA MET A 6 -1.05 29.54 -2.33
C MET A 6 -0.32 30.24 -3.48
N GLU A 7 0.97 30.54 -3.29
CA GLU A 7 1.84 31.06 -4.35
C GLU A 7 2.12 29.93 -5.35
N GLY A 8 1.37 29.91 -6.45
CA GLY A 8 1.58 28.99 -7.58
C GLY A 8 0.89 27.63 -7.46
N LYS A 9 0.68 26.99 -8.62
CA LYS A 9 0.23 25.59 -8.70
C LYS A 9 1.42 24.66 -8.52
N TRP A 10 1.18 23.47 -7.98
CA TRP A 10 2.20 22.43 -7.88
C TRP A 10 2.49 21.85 -9.27
N LYS A 11 3.76 21.79 -9.67
CA LYS A 11 4.13 21.09 -10.89
C LYS A 11 4.23 19.60 -10.59
N VAL A 12 3.47 18.78 -11.33
CA VAL A 12 3.34 17.34 -11.08
C VAL A 12 3.65 16.57 -12.35
N ALA A 13 4.56 15.59 -12.27
CA ALA A 13 4.88 14.68 -13.37
C ALA A 13 4.44 13.25 -13.06
N PHE A 14 3.68 12.65 -13.98
CA PHE A 14 3.37 11.22 -13.97
C PHE A 14 4.40 10.45 -14.80
N LEU A 15 5.13 9.53 -14.17
CA LEU A 15 6.20 8.76 -14.81
C LEU A 15 5.82 7.30 -14.98
N CYS A 16 6.04 6.76 -16.19
CA CYS A 16 6.02 5.33 -16.45
C CYS A 16 7.14 4.96 -17.44
N LYS A 17 7.34 3.68 -17.75
CA LYS A 17 8.48 3.26 -18.57
C LYS A 17 8.55 3.95 -19.94
N ASN A 18 7.46 3.88 -20.73
CA ASN A 18 7.45 4.30 -22.14
C ASN A 18 6.58 5.54 -22.42
N ASN A 19 5.87 6.06 -21.41
CA ASN A 19 4.89 7.14 -21.56
C ASN A 19 3.78 6.93 -22.61
N THR A 20 3.34 5.68 -22.79
CA THR A 20 2.33 5.32 -23.81
C THR A 20 0.92 5.09 -23.25
N CYS A 21 0.77 4.82 -21.96
CA CYS A 21 -0.50 4.36 -21.37
C CYS A 21 -0.82 5.05 -20.03
N ARG A 22 -0.49 4.42 -18.88
CA ARG A 22 -0.86 4.87 -17.52
C ARG A 22 -0.59 6.36 -17.25
N SER A 23 0.61 6.84 -17.58
CA SER A 23 0.98 8.23 -17.31
C SER A 23 0.29 9.24 -18.24
N GLN A 24 -0.04 8.86 -19.48
CA GLN A 24 -0.87 9.68 -20.39
C GLN A 24 -2.30 9.80 -19.86
N ILE A 25 -2.86 8.68 -19.36
CA ILE A 25 -4.18 8.67 -18.74
C ILE A 25 -4.23 9.61 -17.55
N ALA A 26 -3.22 9.53 -16.67
CA ALA A 26 -3.15 10.40 -15.50
C ALA A 26 -2.96 11.87 -15.87
N GLU A 27 -2.11 12.20 -16.85
CA GLU A 27 -1.96 13.59 -17.31
C GLU A 27 -3.29 14.16 -17.81
N ALA A 28 -4.00 13.39 -18.63
CA ALA A 28 -5.27 13.83 -19.22
C ALA A 28 -6.36 14.03 -18.17
N LEU A 29 -6.52 13.08 -17.26
CA LEU A 29 -7.50 13.19 -16.17
C LEU A 29 -7.14 14.32 -15.20
N ALA A 30 -5.87 14.47 -14.82
CA ALA A 30 -5.47 15.49 -13.85
C ALA A 30 -5.61 16.91 -14.41
N LYS A 31 -5.37 17.11 -15.71
CA LYS A 31 -5.67 18.40 -16.38
C LYS A 31 -7.16 18.76 -16.30
N ARG A 32 -8.07 17.78 -16.32
CA ARG A 32 -9.51 18.03 -16.20
C ARG A 32 -9.97 18.19 -14.75
N LEU A 33 -9.44 17.37 -13.83
CA LEU A 33 -9.95 17.26 -12.47
C LEU A 33 -9.27 18.19 -11.46
N ALA A 34 -8.06 18.66 -11.75
CA ALA A 34 -7.20 19.31 -10.76
C ALA A 34 -6.31 20.43 -11.32
N SER A 35 -6.66 20.97 -12.49
CA SER A 35 -5.94 22.10 -13.10
C SER A 35 -6.05 23.40 -12.31
N ASP A 36 -6.90 23.47 -11.28
CA ASP A 36 -6.96 24.60 -10.37
C ASP A 36 -5.75 24.65 -9.42
N VAL A 37 -5.15 23.50 -9.10
CA VAL A 37 -4.05 23.39 -8.14
C VAL A 37 -2.77 22.73 -8.68
N MET A 38 -2.82 22.06 -9.84
CA MET A 38 -1.66 21.39 -10.44
C MET A 38 -1.36 21.86 -11.87
N ASP A 39 -0.07 22.00 -12.18
CA ASP A 39 0.46 22.07 -13.53
C ASP A 39 1.03 20.69 -13.89
N VAL A 40 0.38 20.00 -14.83
CA VAL A 40 0.53 18.55 -14.99
C VAL A 40 1.32 18.17 -16.25
N TYR A 41 2.25 17.24 -16.07
CA TYR A 41 3.10 16.65 -17.10
C TYR A 41 3.05 15.11 -17.01
N SER A 42 3.44 14.45 -18.09
CA SER A 42 3.82 13.03 -18.06
C SER A 42 5.04 12.79 -18.93
N ALA A 43 5.83 11.78 -18.56
CA ALA A 43 7.04 11.42 -19.28
C ALA A 43 7.42 9.96 -19.08
N GLY A 44 8.35 9.51 -19.93
CA GLY A 44 8.90 8.17 -19.97
C GLY A 44 10.41 8.16 -19.74
N VAL A 45 10.93 7.08 -19.15
CA VAL A 45 12.38 6.83 -19.09
C VAL A 45 12.89 6.48 -20.49
N GLU A 46 12.10 5.68 -21.20
CA GLU A 46 12.30 5.32 -22.60
C GLU A 46 11.21 6.00 -23.44
N LEU A 47 11.54 6.39 -24.68
CA LEU A 47 10.57 6.98 -25.58
C LEU A 47 9.71 5.87 -26.21
N GLY A 48 8.43 5.84 -25.85
CA GLY A 48 7.45 5.02 -26.55
C GLY A 48 7.24 5.50 -27.98
N LYS A 49 7.05 4.57 -28.92
CA LYS A 49 6.81 4.90 -30.35
C LYS A 49 5.52 5.69 -30.55
N GLU A 50 4.42 5.18 -29.97
CA GLU A 50 3.09 5.76 -30.10
C GLU A 50 2.30 5.52 -28.81
N MET A 51 1.26 6.32 -28.57
CA MET A 51 0.33 6.08 -27.46
C MET A 51 -0.40 4.77 -27.68
N HIS A 52 -0.66 4.05 -26.59
CA HIS A 52 -1.28 2.74 -26.66
C HIS A 52 -2.77 2.88 -27.02
N ASP A 53 -3.23 2.18 -28.07
CA ASP A 53 -4.60 2.27 -28.59
C ASP A 53 -5.68 2.09 -27.52
N CYS A 54 -5.49 1.12 -26.61
CA CYS A 54 -6.41 0.93 -25.48
C CYS A 54 -6.57 2.18 -24.61
N ALA A 55 -5.50 2.95 -24.35
CA ALA A 55 -5.58 4.17 -23.56
C ALA A 55 -6.41 5.25 -24.28
N VAL A 56 -6.14 5.44 -25.58
CA VAL A 56 -6.88 6.39 -26.44
C VAL A 56 -8.35 6.02 -26.50
N ARG A 57 -8.65 4.76 -26.84
CA ARG A 57 -10.02 4.22 -26.95
C ARG A 57 -10.78 4.35 -25.63
N MET A 58 -10.19 3.87 -24.52
CA MET A 58 -10.88 3.82 -23.24
C MET A 58 -11.16 5.21 -22.67
N LEU A 59 -10.22 6.17 -22.78
CA LEU A 59 -10.48 7.53 -22.32
C LEU A 59 -11.54 8.26 -23.17
N LYS A 60 -11.54 8.03 -24.49
CA LYS A 60 -12.57 8.59 -25.37
C LYS A 60 -13.95 8.05 -25.02
N GLU A 61 -14.07 6.73 -24.83
CA GLU A 61 -15.33 6.07 -24.49
C GLU A 61 -15.85 6.42 -23.09
N THR A 62 -14.96 6.46 -22.08
CA THR A 62 -15.38 6.59 -20.68
C THR A 62 -15.48 8.04 -20.20
N HIS A 63 -14.65 8.94 -20.74
CA HIS A 63 -14.52 10.32 -20.26
C HIS A 63 -14.63 11.38 -21.37
N GLY A 64 -14.82 10.96 -22.64
CA GLY A 64 -14.86 11.89 -23.77
C GLY A 64 -13.55 12.66 -23.95
N ILE A 65 -12.41 12.04 -23.64
CA ILE A 65 -11.08 12.61 -23.83
C ILE A 65 -10.43 11.92 -25.01
N ASP A 66 -10.14 12.66 -26.06
CA ASP A 66 -9.39 12.13 -27.20
C ASP A 66 -7.93 12.56 -27.07
N LEU A 67 -7.08 11.64 -26.61
CA LEU A 67 -5.66 11.93 -26.40
C LEU A 67 -4.97 12.44 -27.67
N VAL A 68 -5.33 11.92 -28.85
CA VAL A 68 -4.66 12.29 -30.11
C VAL A 68 -5.14 13.66 -30.58
N GLU A 69 -6.46 13.88 -30.64
CA GLU A 69 -7.03 15.16 -31.08
C GLU A 69 -6.69 16.31 -30.11
N GLU A 70 -6.57 16.02 -28.82
CA GLU A 70 -6.16 17.00 -27.79
C GLU A 70 -4.64 17.20 -27.70
N GLY A 71 -3.85 16.53 -28.56
CA GLY A 71 -2.40 16.80 -28.75
C GLY A 71 -1.46 16.11 -27.74
N TYR A 72 -1.94 15.11 -27.01
CA TYR A 72 -1.08 14.28 -26.15
C TYR A 72 -0.15 13.42 -27.01
N HIS A 73 1.08 13.23 -26.54
CA HIS A 73 2.12 12.47 -27.23
C HIS A 73 3.15 11.96 -26.24
N THR A 74 3.94 10.98 -26.66
CA THR A 74 5.03 10.41 -25.85
C THR A 74 6.15 11.42 -25.68
N LYS A 75 6.65 11.55 -24.46
CA LYS A 75 7.69 12.51 -24.03
C LYS A 75 8.73 11.78 -23.20
N LEU A 76 9.99 12.14 -23.35
CA LEU A 76 11.05 11.74 -22.43
C LEU A 76 11.04 12.63 -21.18
N ILE A 77 11.65 12.13 -20.11
CA ILE A 77 11.84 12.94 -18.89
C ILE A 77 12.68 14.19 -19.19
N SER A 78 13.57 14.16 -20.18
CA SER A 78 14.30 15.33 -20.65
C SER A 78 13.43 16.40 -21.31
N ASP A 79 12.21 16.07 -21.71
CA ASP A 79 11.32 16.96 -22.46
C ASP A 79 10.33 17.70 -21.55
N ILE A 80 10.30 17.37 -20.26
CA ILE A 80 9.43 18.02 -19.27
C ILE A 80 10.26 18.98 -18.39
N PRO A 81 9.64 20.06 -17.88
CA PRO A 81 10.34 20.98 -16.98
C PRO A 81 10.58 20.32 -15.60
N ASP A 82 11.41 20.96 -14.79
CA ASP A 82 11.52 20.62 -13.37
C ASP A 82 10.15 20.69 -12.68
N VAL A 83 9.88 19.70 -11.85
CA VAL A 83 8.61 19.53 -11.15
C VAL A 83 8.79 19.44 -9.64
N ASP A 84 7.73 19.78 -8.91
CA ASP A 84 7.73 19.72 -7.45
C ASP A 84 7.42 18.30 -6.96
N ILE A 85 6.54 17.58 -7.68
CA ILE A 85 6.07 16.23 -7.33
C ILE A 85 6.27 15.28 -8.52
N ILE A 86 6.89 14.13 -8.24
CA ILE A 86 6.96 13.00 -9.16
C ILE A 86 6.04 11.90 -8.65
N ILE A 87 5.22 11.35 -9.56
CA ILE A 87 4.33 10.22 -9.28
C ILE A 87 4.69 9.09 -10.24
N TYR A 88 5.22 8.01 -9.67
CA TYR A 88 5.48 6.79 -10.40
C TYR A 88 4.18 5.98 -10.53
N MET A 89 3.94 5.46 -11.74
CA MET A 89 2.71 4.73 -12.05
C MET A 89 2.86 3.21 -11.87
N GLY A 90 3.91 2.72 -11.20
CA GLY A 90 4.21 1.29 -10.97
C GLY A 90 5.67 0.87 -11.25
N CYS A 91 6.00 -0.40 -10.95
CA CYS A 91 7.36 -0.97 -10.98
C CYS A 91 7.93 -1.08 -12.42
N ASN A 92 9.27 -0.94 -12.53
CA ASN A 92 10.11 -0.97 -13.75
C ASN A 92 10.51 0.40 -14.35
N VAL A 93 10.37 1.48 -13.60
CA VAL A 93 11.04 2.75 -13.91
C VAL A 93 12.30 2.77 -13.04
N GLU A 94 13.48 2.60 -13.66
CA GLU A 94 14.76 2.87 -13.00
C GLU A 94 14.72 4.30 -12.44
N CYS A 95 15.16 4.47 -11.20
CA CYS A 95 15.11 5.77 -10.54
C CYS A 95 15.78 6.83 -11.42
N VAL A 96 14.99 7.80 -11.87
CA VAL A 96 15.51 8.91 -12.64
C VAL A 96 15.97 9.96 -11.67
N SER A 97 17.22 10.38 -11.79
CA SER A 97 17.78 11.47 -11.00
C SER A 97 17.23 12.82 -11.47
N MET A 98 15.93 13.05 -11.29
CA MET A 98 15.29 14.33 -11.51
C MET A 98 15.06 15.01 -10.14
N PRO A 99 15.54 16.24 -9.95
CA PRO A 99 15.34 16.95 -8.68
C PRO A 99 13.84 17.22 -8.49
N CYS A 100 13.28 16.75 -7.38
CA CYS A 100 11.92 17.06 -6.97
C CYS A 100 11.82 17.09 -5.43
N GLN A 101 10.74 17.66 -4.92
CA GLN A 101 10.51 17.75 -3.47
C GLN A 101 9.84 16.50 -2.92
N ILE A 102 8.98 15.85 -3.73
CA ILE A 102 8.12 14.74 -3.29
C ILE A 102 8.12 13.65 -4.36
N GLU A 103 8.32 12.41 -3.93
CA GLU A 103 8.19 11.21 -4.77
C GLU A 103 7.15 10.27 -4.18
N LEU A 104 6.11 9.98 -4.97
CA LEU A 104 5.05 9.04 -4.64
C LEU A 104 5.03 7.90 -5.66
N ASP A 105 4.65 6.71 -5.22
CA ASP A 105 4.31 5.60 -6.11
C ASP A 105 2.82 5.29 -5.98
N TRP A 106 2.11 5.18 -7.10
CA TRP A 106 0.72 4.72 -7.11
C TRP A 106 0.60 3.22 -7.35
N GLY A 107 1.70 2.54 -7.66
CA GLY A 107 1.79 1.08 -7.70
C GLY A 107 0.81 0.43 -8.68
N LEU A 108 0.49 1.09 -9.79
CA LEU A 108 -0.59 0.67 -10.68
C LEU A 108 -0.15 -0.49 -11.56
N LEU A 109 -1.04 -1.47 -11.71
CA LEU A 109 -0.94 -2.53 -12.70
C LEU A 109 -0.92 -1.97 -14.12
N ASP A 110 -0.10 -2.55 -14.99
CA ASP A 110 -0.20 -2.23 -16.41
C ASP A 110 -1.50 -2.81 -16.96
N PRO A 111 -2.47 -1.97 -17.40
CA PRO A 111 -3.71 -2.48 -17.92
C PRO A 111 -3.56 -3.01 -19.36
N CYS A 112 -2.43 -2.75 -20.03
CA CYS A 112 -2.16 -3.20 -21.39
C CYS A 112 -2.05 -4.73 -21.46
N GLY A 113 -2.82 -5.36 -22.36
CA GLY A 113 -2.91 -6.82 -22.50
C GLY A 113 -3.97 -7.48 -21.61
N GLY A 114 -4.63 -6.72 -20.72
CA GLY A 114 -5.77 -7.17 -19.92
C GLY A 114 -7.14 -6.95 -20.59
N THR A 115 -8.21 -7.18 -19.84
CA THR A 115 -9.60 -6.93 -20.28
C THR A 115 -9.97 -5.44 -20.18
N ASP A 116 -10.97 -5.00 -20.95
CA ASP A 116 -11.53 -3.64 -20.85
C ASP A 116 -12.02 -3.33 -19.42
N GLU A 117 -12.46 -4.33 -18.65
CA GLU A 117 -12.85 -4.17 -17.25
C GLU A 117 -11.66 -3.82 -16.35
N ASN A 118 -10.51 -4.48 -16.54
CA ASN A 118 -9.28 -4.15 -15.82
C ASN A 118 -8.84 -2.73 -16.15
N PHE A 119 -8.94 -2.34 -17.42
CA PHE A 119 -8.61 -0.98 -17.85
C PHE A 119 -9.48 0.07 -17.16
N LYS A 120 -10.80 -0.15 -17.10
CA LYS A 120 -11.75 0.72 -16.40
C LYS A 120 -11.45 0.81 -14.89
N LYS A 121 -11.08 -0.30 -14.27
CA LYS A 121 -10.64 -0.32 -12.86
C LYS A 121 -9.40 0.54 -12.67
N THR A 122 -8.38 0.40 -13.52
CA THR A 122 -7.16 1.22 -13.45
C THR A 122 -7.44 2.71 -13.65
N ILE A 123 -8.27 3.08 -14.63
CA ILE A 123 -8.69 4.48 -14.84
C ILE A 123 -9.35 5.04 -13.58
N LYS A 124 -10.27 4.29 -12.97
CA LYS A 124 -10.97 4.70 -11.76
C LYS A 124 -10.03 4.87 -10.56
N ILE A 125 -9.02 4.01 -10.44
CA ILE A 125 -7.98 4.15 -9.41
C ILE A 125 -7.17 5.43 -9.65
N ILE A 126 -6.75 5.70 -10.89
CA ILE A 126 -6.02 6.93 -11.26
C ILE A 126 -6.86 8.15 -10.91
N GLU A 127 -8.14 8.17 -11.30
CA GLU A 127 -9.07 9.26 -11.00
C GLU A 127 -9.18 9.52 -9.49
N ASN A 128 -9.44 8.48 -8.69
CA ASN A 128 -9.52 8.61 -7.24
C ASN A 128 -8.20 9.12 -6.63
N ASN A 129 -7.05 8.66 -7.13
CA ASN A 129 -5.76 9.13 -6.64
C ASN A 129 -5.50 10.59 -6.97
N ILE A 130 -5.90 11.05 -8.17
CA ILE A 130 -5.81 12.45 -8.57
C ILE A 130 -6.65 13.33 -7.64
N LEU A 131 -7.88 12.90 -7.35
CA LEU A 131 -8.78 13.63 -6.44
C LEU A 131 -8.23 13.68 -5.02
N SER A 132 -7.74 12.54 -4.49
CA SER A 132 -7.11 12.48 -3.17
C SER A 132 -5.88 13.40 -3.09
N LEU A 133 -4.98 13.33 -4.08
CA LEU A 133 -3.81 14.21 -4.17
C LEU A 133 -4.19 15.70 -4.26
N ARG A 134 -5.23 16.03 -5.03
CA ARG A 134 -5.77 17.40 -5.11
C ARG A 134 -6.22 17.88 -3.73
N ASP A 135 -6.95 17.06 -3.00
CA ASP A 135 -7.42 17.39 -1.65
C ASP A 135 -6.25 17.57 -0.68
N ASP A 136 -5.19 16.76 -0.80
CA ASP A 136 -3.96 16.87 -0.01
C ASP A 136 -3.16 18.13 -0.29
N ILE A 137 -3.13 18.56 -1.55
CA ILE A 137 -2.53 19.84 -1.95
C ILE A 137 -3.33 20.99 -1.35
N ILE A 138 -4.66 20.97 -1.47
CA ILE A 138 -5.56 22.02 -0.95
C ILE A 138 -5.46 22.11 0.57
N SER A 139 -5.43 20.97 1.27
CA SER A 139 -5.35 20.92 2.73
C SER A 139 -3.94 21.19 3.26
N GLY A 140 -2.93 21.27 2.39
CA GLY A 140 -1.53 21.42 2.76
C GLY A 140 -0.88 20.18 3.36
N ARG A 141 -1.58 19.02 3.38
CA ARG A 141 -1.04 17.74 3.87
C ARG A 141 0.17 17.29 3.06
N ILE A 142 0.19 17.62 1.76
CA ILE A 142 1.28 17.34 0.82
C ILE A 142 2.67 17.75 1.33
N ASN A 143 2.77 18.81 2.14
CA ASN A 143 4.05 19.31 2.68
C ASN A 143 4.72 18.34 3.68
N GLN A 144 3.94 17.44 4.28
CA GLN A 144 4.47 16.40 5.18
C GLN A 144 5.29 15.35 4.43
N TRP A 145 5.15 15.29 3.09
CA TRP A 145 5.80 14.28 2.25
C TRP A 145 7.02 14.80 1.50
N LYS A 146 7.48 16.02 1.81
CA LYS A 146 8.71 16.57 1.25
C LYS A 146 9.91 15.79 1.76
N LYS A 147 10.80 15.34 0.86
CA LYS A 147 12.02 14.59 1.19
C LYS A 147 12.86 15.29 2.27
N GLU A 148 12.94 16.63 2.26
CA GLU A 148 13.66 17.42 3.29
C GLU A 148 13.07 17.28 4.71
N ASN A 149 11.77 17.00 4.82
CA ASN A 149 11.08 16.79 6.09
C ASN A 149 11.06 15.32 6.51
N LEU A 150 11.58 14.43 5.65
CA LEU A 150 11.51 12.99 5.79
C LEU A 150 12.91 12.41 5.93
N THR A 151 13.42 12.38 7.15
CA THR A 151 14.48 11.43 7.50
C THR A 151 13.83 10.09 7.81
N VAL A 152 13.90 9.14 6.88
CA VAL A 152 13.55 7.76 7.19
C VAL A 152 14.74 7.15 7.92
N ASP A 153 14.60 6.97 9.23
CA ASP A 153 15.56 6.16 9.96
C ASP A 153 15.35 4.70 9.56
N PHE A 154 16.25 4.21 8.71
CA PHE A 154 16.25 2.83 8.27
C PHE A 154 16.87 1.88 9.29
N ALA A 155 17.54 2.37 10.35
CA ALA A 155 18.17 1.49 11.34
C ALA A 155 17.19 0.58 12.09
N PRO A 156 15.97 1.02 12.48
CA PRO A 156 14.93 0.13 13.02
C PRO A 156 14.50 -0.96 12.03
N ALA A 157 14.48 -0.63 10.74
CA ALA A 157 14.07 -1.55 9.66
C ALA A 157 15.21 -2.45 9.18
N PHE A 158 16.46 -2.00 9.31
CA PHE A 158 17.70 -2.71 8.99
C PHE A 158 18.71 -2.46 10.11
N PRO A 159 18.75 -3.31 11.15
CA PRO A 159 19.65 -3.11 12.30
C PRO A 159 21.14 -3.02 11.94
N PHE A 160 21.51 -3.50 10.76
CA PHE A 160 22.85 -3.48 10.17
C PHE A 160 23.05 -2.31 9.20
N TRP A 161 22.23 -1.25 9.26
CA TRP A 161 22.31 -0.11 8.34
C TRP A 161 23.72 0.47 8.22
N ASN A 162 24.41 0.61 9.34
CA ASN A 162 25.78 1.15 9.40
C ASN A 162 26.85 0.18 8.86
N GLU A 163 26.49 -1.07 8.59
CA GLU A 163 27.36 -2.10 7.98
C GLU A 163 27.21 -2.15 6.45
N LEU A 164 26.20 -1.45 5.90
CA LEU A 164 26.08 -1.24 4.46
C LEU A 164 27.17 -0.29 3.97
N THR A 165 27.63 -0.51 2.73
CA THR A 165 28.54 0.46 2.09
C THR A 165 27.80 1.76 1.81
N LYS A 166 28.54 2.87 1.66
CA LYS A 166 27.92 4.17 1.31
C LYS A 166 27.11 4.08 0.01
N ASP A 167 27.61 3.38 -1.00
CA ASP A 167 26.90 3.19 -2.26
C ASP A 167 25.58 2.42 -2.07
N GLN A 168 25.55 1.44 -1.17
CA GLN A 168 24.34 0.68 -0.83
C GLN A 168 23.34 1.54 -0.07
N GLN A 169 23.79 2.33 0.91
CA GLN A 169 22.95 3.28 1.64
C GLN A 169 22.37 4.33 0.68
N GLU A 170 23.21 4.95 -0.16
CA GLU A 170 22.77 5.93 -1.16
C GLU A 170 21.78 5.34 -2.16
N ARG A 171 21.94 4.07 -2.55
CA ARG A 171 20.99 3.39 -3.42
C ARG A 171 19.61 3.26 -2.77
N ILE A 172 19.56 2.83 -1.51
CA ILE A 172 18.30 2.75 -0.77
C ILE A 172 17.71 4.15 -0.58
N ASP A 173 18.52 5.12 -0.12
CA ASP A 173 18.12 6.50 0.17
C ASP A 173 17.57 7.25 -1.05
N ARG A 174 18.04 6.92 -2.26
CA ARG A 174 17.52 7.49 -3.51
C ARG A 174 16.31 6.72 -4.06
N GLY A 175 16.20 5.43 -3.75
CA GLY A 175 15.20 4.53 -4.33
C GLY A 175 13.86 4.48 -3.59
N TRP A 176 13.85 4.74 -2.27
CA TRP A 176 12.63 4.61 -1.48
C TRP A 176 11.57 5.65 -1.87
N ARG A 177 10.30 5.25 -1.73
CA ARG A 177 9.13 6.07 -2.04
C ARG A 177 8.15 6.03 -0.88
N ILE A 178 7.37 7.10 -0.69
CA ILE A 178 6.21 7.06 0.20
C ILE A 178 4.98 6.66 -0.60
N GLU A 179 4.28 5.65 -0.09
CA GLU A 179 2.95 5.27 -0.52
C GLU A 179 1.96 5.61 0.59
N LEU A 180 0.84 6.20 0.19
CA LEU A 180 -0.20 6.67 1.08
C LEU A 180 -1.47 5.91 0.74
N PHE A 181 -2.06 5.30 1.77
CA PHE A 181 -3.22 4.45 1.60
C PHE A 181 -4.34 4.95 2.47
N ASP A 182 -5.44 5.35 1.83
CA ASP A 182 -6.69 5.60 2.54
C ASP A 182 -7.23 4.30 3.15
N LYS A 183 -8.01 4.43 4.22
CA LYS A 183 -8.72 3.30 4.83
C LYS A 183 -9.47 2.44 3.79
N GLY A 184 -9.24 1.13 3.85
CA GLY A 184 -9.84 0.10 3.01
C GLY A 184 -9.16 -0.08 1.66
N ARG A 185 -8.06 0.63 1.38
CA ARG A 185 -7.36 0.54 0.10
C ARG A 185 -6.53 -0.73 0.00
N GLN A 186 -6.59 -1.37 -1.17
CA GLN A 186 -5.68 -2.45 -1.52
C GLN A 186 -4.28 -1.91 -1.76
N VAL A 187 -3.31 -2.49 -1.06
CA VAL A 187 -1.89 -2.09 -1.06
C VAL A 187 -1.07 -2.97 -2.01
N TYR A 188 -1.41 -4.26 -2.06
CA TYR A 188 -0.74 -5.27 -2.89
C TYR A 188 -1.72 -6.39 -3.25
N ASP A 189 -1.58 -6.90 -4.47
CA ASP A 189 -2.18 -8.15 -4.93
C ASP A 189 -1.17 -8.94 -5.76
N THR A 190 -1.48 -10.21 -6.03
CA THR A 190 -0.57 -11.15 -6.71
C THR A 190 -0.39 -10.85 -8.19
N THR A 191 -1.21 -9.97 -8.75
CA THR A 191 -1.07 -9.48 -10.12
C THR A 191 -0.07 -8.32 -10.22
N GLN A 192 0.29 -7.67 -9.10
CA GLN A 192 1.16 -6.49 -9.04
C GLN A 192 2.65 -6.77 -9.20
N GLY A 193 3.03 -8.03 -9.39
CA GLY A 193 4.43 -8.40 -9.44
C GLY A 193 5.13 -8.01 -8.13
N CYS A 194 6.42 -7.72 -8.20
CA CYS A 194 7.22 -7.49 -7.01
C CYS A 194 7.41 -6.02 -6.70
N LYS A 195 6.69 -5.50 -5.70
CA LYS A 195 6.87 -4.11 -5.26
C LYS A 195 8.24 -3.90 -4.61
N GLY A 196 8.60 -4.78 -3.67
CA GLY A 196 9.77 -4.63 -2.82
C GLY A 196 9.41 -4.66 -1.35
N VAL A 197 10.31 -4.20 -0.50
CA VAL A 197 10.15 -4.26 0.95
C VAL A 197 9.45 -3.01 1.45
N MET A 198 8.39 -3.19 2.24
CA MET A 198 7.60 -2.08 2.78
C MET A 198 7.83 -1.91 4.28
N LEU A 199 8.01 -0.67 4.73
CA LEU A 199 8.11 -0.27 6.12
C LEU A 199 6.89 0.55 6.50
N VAL A 200 6.13 0.11 7.50
CA VAL A 200 4.97 0.85 8.00
C VAL A 200 5.47 1.99 8.90
N ARG A 201 5.13 3.24 8.57
CA ARG A 201 5.44 4.41 9.41
C ARG A 201 4.26 4.83 10.27
N LYS A 202 3.04 4.73 9.73
CA LYS A 202 1.79 5.10 10.39
C LYS A 202 0.66 4.22 9.91
N GLY A 203 -0.34 4.03 10.77
CA GLY A 203 -1.48 3.17 10.50
C GLY A 203 -1.10 1.70 10.64
N SER A 204 -1.71 0.85 9.82
CA SER A 204 -1.45 -0.58 9.81
C SER A 204 -1.66 -1.18 8.44
N LEU A 205 -1.10 -2.37 8.22
CA LEU A 205 -1.35 -3.20 7.06
C LEU A 205 -1.90 -4.55 7.51
N ARG A 206 -2.87 -5.08 6.77
CA ARG A 206 -3.45 -6.40 6.99
C ARG A 206 -3.04 -7.32 5.85
N ILE A 207 -2.36 -8.41 6.18
CA ILE A 207 -1.94 -9.43 5.22
C ILE A 207 -2.91 -10.60 5.36
N TYR A 208 -3.54 -10.99 4.26
CA TYR A 208 -4.60 -12.00 4.27
C TYR A 208 -4.60 -12.85 3.00
N MET A 209 -5.30 -13.97 3.07
CA MET A 209 -5.58 -14.84 1.92
C MET A 209 -7.09 -14.93 1.69
N VAL A 210 -7.47 -15.29 0.47
CA VAL A 210 -8.87 -15.45 0.08
C VAL A 210 -9.03 -16.82 -0.55
N SER A 211 -10.05 -17.57 -0.13
CA SER A 211 -10.40 -18.84 -0.78
C SER A 211 -11.15 -18.60 -2.10
N GLU A 212 -11.29 -19.64 -2.92
CA GLU A 212 -12.10 -19.59 -4.15
C GLU A 212 -13.57 -19.19 -3.90
N GLU A 213 -14.08 -19.47 -2.70
CA GLU A 213 -15.43 -19.10 -2.27
C GLU A 213 -15.51 -17.67 -1.71
N GLY A 214 -14.42 -16.90 -1.76
CA GLY A 214 -14.36 -15.53 -1.24
C GLY A 214 -14.19 -15.43 0.28
N ARG A 215 -13.84 -16.52 0.97
CA ARG A 215 -13.60 -16.48 2.42
C ARG A 215 -12.21 -15.93 2.70
N GLU A 216 -12.14 -14.85 3.47
CA GLU A 216 -10.88 -14.23 3.87
C GLU A 216 -10.35 -14.82 5.19
N VAL A 217 -9.03 -14.96 5.25
CA VAL A 217 -8.31 -15.31 6.49
C VAL A 217 -7.15 -14.34 6.66
N THR A 218 -7.18 -13.53 7.73
CA THR A 218 -6.03 -12.70 8.11
C THR A 218 -4.88 -13.60 8.59
N LEU A 219 -3.72 -13.46 7.96
CA LEU A 219 -2.51 -14.16 8.37
C LEU A 219 -1.83 -13.46 9.54
N TYR A 220 -1.61 -12.15 9.37
CA TYR A 220 -1.05 -11.26 10.39
C TYR A 220 -1.27 -9.79 10.01
N ARG A 221 -0.97 -8.88 10.94
CA ARG A 221 -0.99 -7.42 10.73
C ARG A 221 0.40 -6.85 10.96
N LEU A 222 0.69 -5.74 10.30
CA LEU A 222 1.90 -4.94 10.49
C LEU A 222 1.53 -3.57 11.04
N PHE A 223 2.34 -3.07 11.97
CA PHE A 223 2.18 -1.81 12.67
C PHE A 223 3.41 -0.91 12.47
N PRO A 224 3.42 0.35 12.94
CA PRO A 224 4.57 1.22 12.78
C PRO A 224 5.88 0.57 13.26
N GLY A 225 6.90 0.56 12.41
CA GLY A 225 8.18 -0.11 12.63
C GLY A 225 8.27 -1.55 12.07
N ASP A 226 7.16 -2.15 11.69
CA ASP A 226 7.17 -3.46 11.02
C ASP A 226 7.62 -3.36 9.57
N VAL A 227 8.34 -4.41 9.15
CA VAL A 227 8.76 -4.63 7.77
C VAL A 227 7.91 -5.72 7.12
N CYS A 228 7.34 -5.43 5.95
CA CYS A 228 6.70 -6.38 5.06
C CYS A 228 7.72 -6.86 4.02
N VAL A 229 8.13 -8.12 4.14
CA VAL A 229 9.02 -8.78 3.17
C VAL A 229 8.25 -9.58 2.11
N LEU A 230 7.00 -9.95 2.38
CA LEU A 230 6.22 -10.78 1.46
C LEU A 230 5.72 -10.01 0.22
N SER A 231 5.68 -8.68 0.26
CA SER A 231 5.51 -7.82 -0.94
C SER A 231 6.74 -7.84 -1.86
N ALA A 232 7.85 -8.41 -1.39
CA ALA A 232 9.10 -8.60 -2.11
C ALA A 232 9.35 -10.09 -2.43
N ALA A 233 8.29 -10.90 -2.52
CA ALA A 233 8.44 -12.36 -2.70
C ALA A 233 9.33 -12.74 -3.89
N CYS A 234 9.38 -11.94 -4.97
CA CYS A 234 10.26 -12.20 -6.11
C CYS A 234 11.77 -12.17 -5.80
N LEU A 235 12.17 -11.58 -4.67
CA LEU A 235 13.55 -11.57 -4.22
C LEU A 235 13.98 -12.95 -3.68
N MET A 236 13.03 -13.88 -3.52
CA MET A 236 13.20 -15.21 -2.96
C MET A 236 12.54 -16.22 -3.90
N GLU A 237 13.33 -17.07 -4.56
CA GLU A 237 12.87 -17.94 -5.66
C GLU A 237 11.83 -19.00 -5.23
N GLU A 238 11.78 -19.34 -3.94
CA GLU A 238 10.98 -20.45 -3.42
C GLU A 238 9.61 -20.05 -2.83
N LEU A 239 9.23 -18.77 -2.86
CA LEU A 239 7.95 -18.32 -2.31
C LEU A 239 6.84 -18.40 -3.36
N ASP A 240 5.99 -19.42 -3.24
CA ASP A 240 4.79 -19.62 -4.06
C ASP A 240 3.53 -19.55 -3.19
N PHE A 241 3.02 -18.35 -2.96
CA PHE A 241 1.73 -18.14 -2.30
C PHE A 241 1.09 -16.82 -2.69
N ASP A 242 -0.24 -16.86 -2.74
CA ASP A 242 -1.08 -15.72 -3.04
C ASP A 242 -1.52 -15.02 -1.76
N ILE A 243 -0.84 -13.92 -1.42
CA ILE A 243 -1.27 -13.02 -0.35
C ILE A 243 -1.82 -11.71 -0.91
N LEU A 244 -2.76 -11.14 -0.17
CA LEU A 244 -3.30 -9.81 -0.38
C LEU A 244 -2.91 -8.91 0.79
N ILE A 245 -2.72 -7.63 0.50
CA ILE A 245 -2.41 -6.62 1.52
C ILE A 245 -3.39 -5.46 1.37
N GLU A 246 -4.07 -5.10 2.46
CA GLU A 246 -4.93 -3.90 2.54
C GLU A 246 -4.50 -2.99 3.69
N ALA A 247 -4.85 -1.71 3.59
CA ALA A 247 -4.71 -0.72 4.66
C ALA A 247 -6.06 -0.57 5.41
N PRO A 248 -6.26 -1.19 6.58
CA PRO A 248 -7.53 -1.11 7.34
C PRO A 248 -7.84 0.28 7.93
N GLU A 249 -6.89 1.20 7.87
CA GLU A 249 -6.97 2.61 8.28
C GLU A 249 -6.05 3.45 7.39
N ASP A 250 -6.07 4.77 7.55
CA ASP A 250 -5.16 5.65 6.80
C ASP A 250 -3.71 5.34 7.20
N SER A 251 -2.92 4.89 6.22
CA SER A 251 -1.59 4.34 6.42
C SER A 251 -0.54 5.04 5.57
N GLU A 252 0.65 5.24 6.16
CA GLU A 252 1.84 5.78 5.50
C GLU A 252 2.91 4.69 5.48
N VAL A 253 3.35 4.33 4.27
CA VAL A 253 4.26 3.21 4.05
C VAL A 253 5.45 3.71 3.23
N VAL A 254 6.65 3.36 3.67
CA VAL A 254 7.86 3.56 2.87
C VAL A 254 8.16 2.26 2.14
N THR A 255 8.24 2.33 0.81
CA THR A 255 8.56 1.17 -0.02
C THR A 255 9.96 1.33 -0.59
N ILE A 256 10.79 0.30 -0.41
CA ILE A 256 12.09 0.18 -1.06
C ILE A 256 11.91 -0.80 -2.22
N PRO A 257 12.04 -0.34 -3.48
CA PRO A 257 11.79 -1.18 -4.64
C PRO A 257 12.66 -2.43 -4.68
N ALA A 258 12.09 -3.53 -5.17
CA ALA A 258 12.83 -4.79 -5.37
C ALA A 258 14.07 -4.60 -6.27
N ALA A 259 13.98 -3.71 -7.27
CA ALA A 259 15.08 -3.39 -8.18
C ALA A 259 16.30 -2.75 -7.48
N ASP A 260 16.08 -2.04 -6.36
CA ASP A 260 17.14 -1.42 -5.59
C ASP A 260 17.73 -2.38 -4.56
N LEU A 261 16.91 -3.28 -4.01
CA LEU A 261 17.36 -4.29 -3.05
C LEU A 261 18.06 -5.48 -3.70
N GLN A 262 17.63 -5.90 -4.89
CA GLN A 262 18.13 -7.13 -5.52
C GLN A 262 19.67 -7.12 -5.71
N PRO A 263 20.32 -6.04 -6.18
CA PRO A 263 21.77 -6.03 -6.29
C PRO A 263 22.46 -6.00 -4.93
N ILE A 264 21.88 -5.30 -3.95
CA ILE A 264 22.41 -5.27 -2.57
C ILE A 264 22.35 -6.67 -1.95
N MET A 265 21.26 -7.41 -2.15
CA MET A 265 21.15 -8.79 -1.67
C MET A 265 22.22 -9.70 -2.28
N LYS A 266 22.51 -9.56 -3.58
CA LYS A 266 23.53 -10.37 -4.27
C LYS A 266 24.96 -10.10 -3.77
N GLU A 267 25.22 -8.89 -3.30
CA GLU A 267 26.55 -8.43 -2.90
C GLU A 267 26.76 -8.42 -1.38
N ASN A 268 25.68 -8.40 -0.58
CA ASN A 268 25.73 -8.24 0.86
C ASN A 268 24.92 -9.32 1.59
N ALA A 269 25.65 -10.30 2.15
CA ALA A 269 25.08 -11.43 2.88
C ALA A 269 24.25 -11.01 4.12
N LEU A 270 24.50 -9.84 4.72
CA LEU A 270 23.72 -9.35 5.85
C LEU A 270 22.30 -8.96 5.42
N MET A 271 22.19 -8.27 4.27
CA MET A 271 20.89 -7.90 3.69
C MET A 271 20.09 -9.15 3.33
N GLU A 272 20.71 -10.09 2.62
CA GLU A 272 20.07 -11.37 2.26
C GLU A 272 19.63 -12.16 3.49
N THR A 273 20.54 -12.38 4.45
CA THR A 273 20.24 -13.11 5.69
C THR A 273 19.13 -12.44 6.49
N TYR A 274 19.12 -11.11 6.55
CA TYR A 274 18.08 -10.37 7.25
C TYR A 274 16.70 -10.57 6.63
N LEU A 275 16.59 -10.46 5.30
CA LEU A 275 15.32 -10.68 4.61
C LEU A 275 14.82 -12.11 4.82
N TYR A 276 15.69 -13.12 4.74
CA TYR A 276 15.31 -14.51 5.06
C TYR A 276 14.86 -14.69 6.51
N LYS A 277 15.55 -14.05 7.48
CA LYS A 277 15.11 -14.08 8.89
C LYS A 277 13.73 -13.47 9.06
N LYS A 278 13.47 -12.31 8.43
CA LYS A 278 12.14 -11.69 8.45
C LYS A 278 11.09 -12.56 7.77
N THR A 279 11.41 -13.23 6.68
CA THR A 279 10.50 -14.20 6.04
C THR A 279 10.20 -15.37 6.98
N ALA A 280 11.19 -15.92 7.68
CA ALA A 280 10.99 -16.99 8.67
C ALA A 280 10.14 -16.54 9.88
N GLU A 281 10.31 -15.30 10.36
CA GLU A 281 9.43 -14.70 11.37
C GLU A 281 7.97 -14.64 10.87
N ARG A 282 7.75 -14.20 9.63
CA ARG A 282 6.40 -14.15 9.04
C ARG A 282 5.82 -15.55 8.82
N PHE A 283 6.62 -16.52 8.38
CA PHE A 283 6.19 -17.92 8.28
C PHE A 283 5.73 -18.47 9.63
N SER A 284 6.42 -18.13 10.71
CA SER A 284 6.03 -18.52 12.07
C SER A 284 4.64 -17.95 12.43
N ASN A 285 4.34 -16.71 12.05
CA ASN A 285 3.00 -16.13 12.24
C ASN A 285 1.93 -16.88 11.44
N VAL A 286 2.22 -17.23 10.18
CA VAL A 286 1.31 -18.00 9.33
C VAL A 286 1.02 -19.38 9.95
N MET A 287 2.06 -20.10 10.37
CA MET A 287 1.90 -21.42 11.02
C MET A 287 1.11 -21.33 12.32
N TRP A 288 1.33 -20.28 13.10
CA TRP A 288 0.55 -20.02 14.31
C TRP A 288 -0.93 -19.83 13.99
N THR A 289 -1.27 -19.03 12.98
CA THR A 289 -2.66 -18.80 12.53
C THR A 289 -3.31 -20.11 12.07
N ILE A 290 -2.60 -20.96 11.31
CA ILE A 290 -3.11 -22.28 10.89
C ILE A 290 -3.40 -23.16 12.11
N GLN A 291 -2.50 -23.19 13.10
CA GLN A 291 -2.73 -23.96 14.33
C GLN A 291 -3.95 -23.46 15.10
N GLN A 292 -4.18 -22.14 15.16
CA GLN A 292 -5.39 -21.59 15.78
C GLN A 292 -6.64 -22.11 15.05
N ILE A 293 -6.65 -22.07 13.72
CA ILE A 293 -7.81 -22.49 12.93
C ILE A 293 -8.10 -23.99 13.06
N LEU A 294 -7.06 -24.83 13.06
CA LEU A 294 -7.20 -26.29 13.09
C LEU A 294 -7.56 -26.84 14.47
N PHE A 295 -7.02 -26.26 15.54
CA PHE A 295 -7.06 -26.89 16.87
C PHE A 295 -7.82 -26.10 17.94
N LYS A 296 -7.99 -24.79 17.79
CA LYS A 296 -8.67 -23.96 18.79
C LYS A 296 -10.15 -23.81 18.47
N LYS A 297 -10.97 -23.85 19.51
CA LYS A 297 -12.40 -23.58 19.40
C LYS A 297 -12.65 -22.10 19.09
N ILE A 298 -13.84 -21.80 18.58
CA ILE A 298 -14.18 -20.46 18.11
C ILE A 298 -14.22 -19.41 19.24
N ASP A 299 -14.70 -19.79 20.42
CA ASP A 299 -14.68 -18.99 21.64
C ASP A 299 -13.26 -18.62 22.06
N GLN A 300 -12.34 -19.58 22.03
CA GLN A 300 -10.92 -19.35 22.34
C GLN A 300 -10.26 -18.40 21.33
N ARG A 301 -10.60 -18.55 20.03
CA ARG A 301 -10.09 -17.67 18.96
C ARG A 301 -10.62 -16.24 19.11
N ILE A 302 -11.90 -16.08 19.44
CA ILE A 302 -12.49 -14.77 19.72
C ILE A 302 -11.84 -14.15 20.97
N ALA A 303 -11.67 -14.93 22.04
CA ALA A 303 -11.01 -14.48 23.26
C ALA A 303 -9.58 -14.01 22.98
N ARG A 304 -8.81 -14.79 22.18
CA ARG A 304 -7.45 -14.43 21.76
C ARG A 304 -7.41 -13.12 21.00
N TYR A 305 -8.30 -12.96 20.01
CA TYR A 305 -8.43 -11.73 19.24
C TYR A 305 -8.70 -10.51 20.15
N LEU A 306 -9.69 -10.61 21.03
CA LEU A 306 -10.05 -9.51 21.93
C LEU A 306 -8.89 -9.20 22.90
N TRP A 307 -8.20 -10.23 23.39
CA TRP A 307 -7.03 -10.08 24.25
C TRP A 307 -5.88 -9.34 23.56
N ASP A 308 -5.58 -9.69 22.31
CA ASP A 308 -4.50 -9.06 21.54
C ASP A 308 -4.79 -7.60 21.24
N VAL A 309 -6.01 -7.26 20.82
CA VAL A 309 -6.41 -5.86 20.59
C VAL A 309 -6.39 -5.06 21.89
N MET A 310 -6.90 -5.63 22.99
CA MET A 310 -6.87 -5.00 24.30
C MET A 310 -5.44 -4.70 24.76
N SER A 311 -4.53 -5.66 24.57
CA SER A 311 -3.15 -5.56 25.03
C SER A 311 -2.35 -4.56 24.20
N ARG A 312 -2.56 -4.53 22.88
CA ARG A 312 -1.91 -3.61 21.95
C ARG A 312 -2.35 -2.16 22.17
N ASP A 313 -3.67 -1.94 22.20
CA ASP A 313 -4.24 -0.59 22.24
C ASP A 313 -4.44 -0.07 23.68
N ASN A 314 -4.06 -0.90 24.67
CA ASN A 314 -4.22 -0.64 26.10
C ASN A 314 -5.64 -0.15 26.46
N THR A 315 -6.66 -0.80 25.89
CA THR A 315 -8.08 -0.41 26.00
C THR A 315 -8.97 -1.63 26.21
N THR A 316 -9.99 -1.50 27.05
CA THR A 316 -11.05 -2.52 27.18
C THR A 316 -12.19 -2.31 26.20
N LYS A 317 -12.20 -1.19 25.47
CA LYS A 317 -13.24 -0.84 24.49
C LYS A 317 -12.68 -0.97 23.08
N ILE A 318 -13.05 -2.06 22.44
CA ILE A 318 -12.61 -2.45 21.10
C ILE A 318 -13.66 -2.00 20.09
N THR A 319 -13.22 -1.31 19.04
CA THR A 319 -14.09 -0.95 17.91
C THR A 319 -13.85 -1.95 16.79
N ALA A 320 -14.74 -2.93 16.68
CA ALA A 320 -14.71 -3.96 15.66
C ALA A 320 -16.12 -4.50 15.41
N THR A 321 -16.46 -4.69 14.13
CA THR A 321 -17.67 -5.38 13.70
C THR A 321 -17.49 -6.89 13.78
N HIS A 322 -18.60 -7.63 13.87
CA HIS A 322 -18.53 -9.10 13.86
C HIS A 322 -17.91 -9.65 12.57
N ASP A 323 -18.04 -8.94 11.44
CA ASP A 323 -17.43 -9.32 10.16
C ASP A 323 -15.92 -9.13 10.17
N GLU A 324 -15.43 -8.04 10.74
CA GLU A 324 -13.99 -7.82 10.93
C GLU A 324 -13.40 -8.90 11.84
N ILE A 325 -14.06 -9.21 12.96
CA ILE A 325 -13.62 -10.30 13.85
C ILE A 325 -13.63 -11.64 13.11
N ALA A 326 -14.68 -11.94 12.36
CA ALA A 326 -14.80 -13.19 11.59
C ALA A 326 -13.67 -13.33 10.56
N ARG A 327 -13.38 -12.26 9.81
CA ARG A 327 -12.27 -12.21 8.85
C ARG A 327 -10.90 -12.34 9.52
N ASP A 328 -10.72 -11.72 10.68
CA ASP A 328 -9.46 -11.76 11.42
C ASP A 328 -9.16 -13.11 12.04
N ILE A 329 -10.19 -13.82 12.51
CA ILE A 329 -9.97 -15.15 13.07
C ILE A 329 -10.08 -16.26 12.02
N GLY A 330 -10.67 -16.02 10.84
CA GLY A 330 -10.93 -17.05 9.82
C GLY A 330 -12.20 -17.87 10.10
N SER A 331 -13.32 -17.20 10.36
CA SER A 331 -14.63 -17.80 10.63
C SER A 331 -15.74 -17.09 9.85
N ALA A 332 -16.99 -17.54 10.02
CA ALA A 332 -18.17 -16.88 9.45
C ALA A 332 -18.80 -15.89 10.44
N ARG A 333 -19.35 -14.79 9.93
CA ARG A 333 -20.02 -13.72 10.71
C ARG A 333 -21.06 -14.29 11.67
N GLU A 334 -21.87 -15.23 11.20
CA GLU A 334 -22.99 -15.81 11.93
C GLU A 334 -22.48 -16.60 13.14
N VAL A 335 -21.37 -17.32 12.96
CA VAL A 335 -20.73 -18.11 14.03
C VAL A 335 -20.15 -17.16 15.09
N VAL A 336 -19.43 -16.12 14.68
CA VAL A 336 -18.91 -15.09 15.60
C VAL A 336 -20.05 -14.43 16.36
N THR A 337 -21.12 -14.04 15.67
CA THR A 337 -22.29 -13.39 16.29
C THR A 337 -22.93 -14.28 17.35
N LYS A 338 -23.07 -15.58 17.09
CA LYS A 338 -23.62 -16.54 18.04
C LYS A 338 -22.72 -16.69 19.28
N THR A 339 -21.41 -16.83 19.08
CA THR A 339 -20.45 -17.01 20.18
C THR A 339 -20.32 -15.75 21.03
N MET A 340 -20.25 -14.56 20.40
CA MET A 340 -20.21 -13.27 21.11
C MET A 340 -21.44 -13.05 21.98
N LYS A 341 -22.63 -13.49 21.53
CA LYS A 341 -23.86 -13.47 22.37
C LYS A 341 -23.74 -14.37 23.59
N HIS A 342 -23.11 -15.54 23.45
CA HIS A 342 -22.87 -16.44 24.58
C HIS A 342 -21.89 -15.82 25.59
N MET A 343 -20.74 -15.34 25.12
CA MET A 343 -19.74 -14.67 25.98
C MET A 343 -20.33 -13.43 26.69
N ALA A 344 -21.25 -12.71 26.04
CA ALA A 344 -21.96 -11.60 26.67
C ALA A 344 -22.98 -12.06 27.72
N GLY A 345 -23.65 -13.19 27.48
CA GLY A 345 -24.51 -13.83 28.48
C GLY A 345 -23.74 -14.32 29.70
N ASP A 346 -22.49 -14.75 29.51
CA ASP A 346 -21.58 -15.16 30.58
C ASP A 346 -20.92 -13.97 31.30
N GLY A 347 -21.21 -12.73 30.89
CA GLY A 347 -20.69 -11.52 31.51
C GLY A 347 -19.23 -11.20 31.19
N LEU A 348 -18.59 -11.95 30.28
CA LEU A 348 -17.19 -11.71 29.89
C LEU A 348 -17.03 -10.40 29.11
N ILE A 349 -18.01 -10.09 28.26
CA ILE A 349 -17.99 -8.95 27.36
C ILE A 349 -19.37 -8.28 27.27
N LYS A 350 -19.38 -7.07 26.73
CA LYS A 350 -20.59 -6.38 26.24
C LYS A 350 -20.40 -6.04 24.77
N SER A 351 -21.27 -6.54 23.91
CA SER A 351 -21.22 -6.29 22.45
C SER A 351 -22.39 -5.41 21.98
N GLY A 352 -22.11 -4.50 21.05
CA GLY A 352 -23.07 -3.58 20.42
C GLY A 352 -22.63 -3.16 19.01
N HIS A 353 -23.29 -2.16 18.40
CA HIS A 353 -23.02 -1.69 17.02
C HIS A 353 -21.54 -1.38 16.75
N GLY A 354 -20.77 -2.38 16.29
CA GLY A 354 -19.35 -2.27 15.98
C GLY A 354 -18.44 -2.05 17.19
N LYS A 355 -18.90 -2.36 18.41
CA LYS A 355 -18.12 -2.15 19.65
C LYS A 355 -18.23 -3.34 20.59
N VAL A 356 -17.11 -3.70 21.18
CA VAL A 356 -16.98 -4.75 22.19
C VAL A 356 -16.28 -4.15 23.40
N GLU A 357 -16.88 -4.25 24.58
CA GLU A 357 -16.28 -3.86 25.85
C GLU A 357 -15.98 -5.11 26.67
N ILE A 358 -14.71 -5.29 27.06
CA ILE A 358 -14.29 -6.40 27.93
C ILE A 358 -14.66 -6.05 29.36
N LEU A 359 -15.49 -6.90 29.99
CA LEU A 359 -15.99 -6.71 31.36
C LEU A 359 -15.17 -7.53 32.37
N ASP A 360 -14.78 -8.75 31.99
CA ASP A 360 -13.97 -9.65 32.81
C ASP A 360 -12.70 -10.08 32.07
N LYS A 361 -11.56 -9.52 32.49
CA LYS A 361 -10.26 -9.85 31.90
C LYS A 361 -9.80 -11.24 32.29
N ASP A 362 -10.02 -11.65 33.53
CA ASP A 362 -9.53 -12.94 34.04
C ASP A 362 -10.31 -14.09 33.40
N GLY A 363 -11.63 -13.94 33.29
CA GLY A 363 -12.50 -14.87 32.57
C GLY A 363 -12.16 -14.97 31.08
N LEU A 364 -11.82 -13.85 30.43
CA LEU A 364 -11.36 -13.86 29.03
C LEU A 364 -10.01 -14.57 28.87
N TYR A 365 -9.07 -14.32 29.79
CA TYR A 365 -7.75 -14.96 29.78
C TYR A 365 -7.83 -16.48 30.00
N ALA A 366 -8.77 -16.95 30.80
CA ALA A 366 -8.98 -18.37 31.06
C ALA A 366 -9.39 -19.20 29.82
N LEU A 367 -9.82 -18.54 28.74
CA LEU A 367 -10.18 -19.18 27.47
C LEU A 367 -8.99 -19.40 26.51
N LEU A 368 -7.85 -18.75 26.75
CA LEU A 368 -6.66 -18.81 25.88
C LEU A 368 -5.90 -20.14 26.05
#